data_AF-A0A964YGC8-F1
#
_entry.id   AF-A0A964YGC8-F1
#
_cell.length_a   1.000
_cell.length_b   1.000
_cell.length_c   1.000
_cell.angle_alpha   90.00
_cell.angle_beta   90.00
_cell.angle_gamma   90.00
#
_symmetry.space_group_name_H-M   'P 1'
#
loop_
_entity.id
_entity.type
_entity.pdbx_description
1 polymer ?
#
loop_
_entity_poly.entity_id
_entity_poly.type
_entity_poly.pdbx_seq_one_letter_code
_entity_poly.pdbx_strand_id
1 'polypeptide(L)' 'MSGFVTLTKISQEELADRAGIHRTYVSQIERGLKSPTLSVLFQISSSLNTTASILIAEVEQVLNDIHY' A
#
# COMPACT_ATOMS: atom_id res chain seq x y z
N MET A 1 11.16 -9.15 -5.37
CA MET A 1 9.93 -8.87 -4.62
C MET A 1 10.13 -7.58 -3.84
N SER A 2 10.11 -6.44 -4.53
CA SER A 2 10.13 -5.14 -3.85
C SER A 2 8.75 -4.92 -3.26
N GLY A 3 8.64 -5.09 -1.94
CA GLY A 3 7.43 -4.78 -1.19
C GLY A 3 7.09 -3.30 -1.35
N PHE A 4 5.79 -3.02 -1.40
CA PHE A 4 5.10 -1.72 -1.53
C PHE A 4 5.62 -0.56 -0.65
N VAL A 5 6.58 -0.79 0.25
CA VAL A 5 7.01 0.12 1.32
C VAL A 5 8.42 0.68 1.10
N THR A 6 8.84 0.95 -0.14
CA THR A 6 10.16 1.60 -0.35
C THR A 6 10.06 3.13 -0.41
N LEU A 7 8.85 3.71 -0.38
CA LEU A 7 8.67 5.16 -0.53
C LEU A 7 8.36 5.93 0.75
N THR A 8 8.10 5.26 1.88
CA THR A 8 7.83 5.94 3.16
C THR A 8 8.58 5.30 4.32
N LYS A 9 9.40 6.11 5.00
CA LYS A 9 10.23 5.72 6.16
C LYS A 9 9.44 5.36 7.44
N ILE A 10 8.18 4.94 7.32
CA ILE A 10 7.29 4.67 8.46
C ILE A 10 7.09 3.18 8.66
N SER A 11 6.85 2.75 9.90
CA SER A 11 6.57 1.34 10.20
C SER A 11 5.15 0.94 9.78
N GLN A 12 4.88 -0.36 9.67
CA GLN A 12 3.52 -0.88 9.47
C GLN A 12 2.56 -0.44 10.58
N GLU A 13 3.06 -0.31 11.82
CA GLU A 13 2.30 0.18 12.97
C GLU A 13 1.88 1.63 12.75
N GLU A 14 2.83 2.49 12.39
CA GLU A 14 2.59 3.90 12.12
C GLU A 14 1.65 4.09 10.92
N LEU A 15 1.80 3.30 9.87
CA LEU A 15 0.89 3.34 8.72
C LEU A 15 -0.54 2.92 9.10
N ALA A 16 -0.66 1.87 9.90
CA ALA A 16 -1.95 1.37 10.38
C ALA A 16 -2.68 2.44 11.22
N ASP A 17 -1.95 3.05 12.15
CA ASP A 17 -2.48 4.11 13.01
C ASP A 17 -2.93 5.33 12.21
N ARG A 18 -2.09 5.81 11.27
CA ARG A 18 -2.46 6.95 10.41
C ARG A 18 -3.63 6.66 9.48
N ALA A 19 -3.71 5.45 8.94
CA ALA A 19 -4.78 5.05 8.03
C ALA A 19 -6.07 4.63 8.77
N GLY A 20 -6.03 4.50 10.10
CA GLY A 20 -7.18 4.05 10.89
C GLY A 20 -7.59 2.61 10.59
N ILE A 21 -6.62 1.73 10.30
CA ILE A 21 -6.84 0.32 9.97
C ILE A 21 -5.98 -0.60 10.84
N HIS A 22 -6.33 -1.88 10.92
CA HIS A 22 -5.58 -2.81 11.77
C HIS A 22 -4.19 -3.12 11.19
N ARG A 23 -3.13 -3.12 12.03
CA ARG A 23 -1.75 -3.45 11.61
C ARG A 23 -1.65 -4.79 10.87
N THR A 24 -2.40 -5.80 11.34
CA THR A 24 -2.48 -7.11 10.67
C THR A 24 -2.99 -7.00 9.23
N TYR A 25 -3.94 -6.08 8.97
CA TYR A 25 -4.48 -5.87 7.64
C TYR A 25 -3.47 -5.17 6.72
N VAL A 26 -2.74 -4.16 7.23
CA VAL A 26 -1.59 -3.56 6.53
C VAL A 26 -0.57 -4.64 6.14
N SER A 27 -0.17 -5.48 7.09
CA SER A 27 0.77 -6.58 6.84
C SER A 27 0.27 -7.56 5.76
N GLN A 28 -1.03 -7.87 5.75
CA GLN A 28 -1.63 -8.73 4.74
C GLN A 28 -1.64 -8.08 3.35
N ILE A 29 -1.90 -6.77 3.27
CA ILE A 29 -1.88 -6.01 2.02
C ILE A 29 -0.47 -5.97 1.44
N GLU A 30 0.53 -5.60 2.23
CA GLU A 30 1.93 -5.48 1.77
C GLU A 30 2.51 -6.82 1.28
N ARG A 31 2.03 -7.94 1.83
CA ARG A 31 2.42 -9.29 1.44
C ARG A 31 1.59 -9.85 0.28
N GLY A 32 0.63 -9.09 -0.26
CA GLY A 32 -0.28 -9.54 -1.31
C GLY A 32 -1.28 -10.62 -0.89
N LEU A 33 -1.48 -10.82 0.42
CA LEU A 33 -2.43 -11.81 0.96
C LEU A 33 -3.88 -11.30 0.95
N LYS A 34 -4.06 -9.98 0.91
CA LYS A 34 -5.37 -9.32 0.82
C LYS A 34 -5.29 -8.11 -0.08
N SER A 35 -6.36 -7.87 -0.83
CA SER A 35 -6.56 -6.60 -1.54
C SER A 35 -7.32 -5.62 -0.63
N PRO A 36 -6.89 -4.34 -0.56
CA PRO A 36 -7.67 -3.31 0.12
C PRO A 36 -8.98 -3.05 -0.63
N THR A 37 -10.02 -2.64 0.10
CA THR A 37 -11.17 -1.99 -0.54
C THR A 37 -10.75 -0.62 -1.08
N LEU A 38 -11.55 -0.02 -1.95
CA LEU A 38 -11.26 1.33 -2.47
C LEU A 38 -11.18 2.37 -1.33
N SER A 39 -12.06 2.26 -0.33
CA SER A 39 -12.00 3.12 0.87
C SER A 39 -10.68 3.00 1.61
N VAL A 40 -10.19 1.77 1.79
CA VAL A 40 -8.93 1.50 2.49
C VAL A 40 -7.74 1.99 1.66
N LEU A 41 -7.78 1.85 0.34
CA LEU A 41 -6.77 2.40 -0.55
C LEU A 41 -6.68 3.93 -0.41
N PHE A 42 -7.82 4.63 -0.35
CA PHE A 42 -7.82 6.07 -0.11
C PHE A 42 -7.26 6.45 1.27
N GLN A 43 -7.63 5.73 2.33
CA GLN A 43 -7.07 5.93 3.67
C GLN A 43 -5.54 5.77 3.68
N ILE A 44 -5.03 4.69 3.07
CA ILE A 44 -3.59 4.42 2.95
C ILE A 44 -2.89 5.50 2.13
N SER A 45 -3.46 5.90 0.99
CA SER A 45 -2.83 6.95 0.17
C SER A 45 -2.77 8.30 0.92
N SER A 46 -3.83 8.65 1.65
CA SER A 46 -3.87 9.87 2.45
C SER A 46 -2.87 9.83 3.60
N SER A 47 -2.72 8.70 4.30
CA SER A 47 -1.76 8.56 5.41
C SER A 47 -0.29 8.63 4.96
N LEU A 48 -0.04 8.27 3.70
CA LEU A 48 1.25 8.38 3.04
C LEU A 48 1.48 9.74 2.37
N ASN A 49 0.55 10.69 2.48
CA ASN A 49 0.57 12.00 1.80
C ASN A 49 0.71 11.86 0.26
N THR A 50 0.01 10.89 -0.33
CA THR A 50 -0.02 10.64 -1.77
C THR A 50 -1.45 10.44 -2.26
N THR A 51 -1.61 10.12 -3.54
CA THR A 51 -2.90 9.80 -4.15
C THR A 51 -2.99 8.31 -4.45
N ALA A 52 -4.20 7.75 -4.39
CA ALA A 52 -4.45 6.36 -4.77
C ALA A 52 -4.00 6.06 -6.22
N SER A 53 -4.09 7.03 -7.13
CA SER A 53 -3.62 6.91 -8.51
C SER A 53 -2.11 6.67 -8.62
N ILE A 54 -1.30 7.27 -7.75
CA ILE A 54 0.16 7.02 -7.73
C ILE A 54 0.43 5.58 -7.31
N LEU A 55 -0.24 5.10 -6.26
CA LEU A 55 -0.10 3.72 -5.80
C LEU A 55 -0.52 2.71 -6.87
N ILE A 56 -1.61 2.99 -7.59
CA ILE A 56 -2.08 2.13 -8.68
C ILE A 56 -1.08 2.12 -9.84
N ALA A 57 -0.58 3.29 -10.25
CA ALA A 57 0.39 3.39 -11.35
C ALA A 57 1.68 2.62 -11.04
N GLU A 58 2.16 2.65 -9.79
CA GLU A 58 3.31 1.84 -9.34
C GLU A 58 3.02 0.33 -9.44
N VAL A 59 1.82 -0.10 -9.06
CA VAL A 59 1.40 -1.50 -9.19
C VAL A 59 1.34 -1.93 -10.66
N GLU A 60 0.78 -1.08 -11.53
CA GLU A 60 0.72 -1.35 -12.97
C GLU A 60 2.12 -1.50 -13.56
N GLN A 61 3.09 -0.66 -13.17
CA GLN A 61 4.48 -0.78 -13.58
C GLN A 61 5.08 -2.12 -13.15
N VAL A 62 4.95 -2.48 -11.86
CA VAL A 62 5.46 -3.76 -11.34
C VAL A 62 4.84 -4.96 -12.06
N LEU A 63 3.54 -4.93 -12.36
CA LEU A 63 2.87 -6.01 -13.07
C LEU A 63 3.33 -6.12 -14.53
N ASN A 64 3.58 -5.00 -15.19
CA ASN A 64 4.09 -4.98 -16.56
C ASN A 64 5.54 -5.51 -16.64
N ASP A 65 6.36 -5.21 -15.63
CA ASP A 65 7.74 -5.70 -15.54
C ASP A 65 7.82 -7.22 -15.27
N ILE A 66 6.79 -7.81 -14.66
CA ILE A 66 6.70 -9.26 -14.39
C ILE A 66 6.25 -10.04 -15.65
N HIS A 67 5.69 -9.36 -16.65
CA HIS A 67 5.17 -9.96 -17.89
C HIS A 67 6.15 -9.94 -19.09
N TYR A 68 7.47 -9.81 -18.82
CA TYR A 68 8.55 -10.02 -19.80
C TYR A 68 9.46 -11.20 -19.42
#